data_AF-A0A0M3IRW3-F1
#
_entry.id   AF-A0A0M3IRW3-F1
#
_cell.length_a   1.000
_cell.length_b   1.000
_cell.length_c   1.000
_cell.angle_alpha   90.00
_cell.angle_beta   90.00
_cell.angle_gamma   90.00
#
_symmetry.space_group_name_H-M   'P 1'
#
loop_
_entity.id
_entity.type
_entity.pdbx_description
1 polymer ?
#
loop_
_entity_poly.entity_id
_entity_poly.type
_entity_poly.pdbx_seq_one_letter_code
_entity_poly.pdbx_strand_id
1 'polypeptide(L)'
;MTLQLVKPFHLGDESLDLAVVGVDRGRNGFVESYVVAVIRDDKFFVVGKTSRGLDDTTRKRLNSKLEKDHGWLSGRVVPDWIHGASTTTDRATDYAHKDNIQVRAAGIINGRLQFPSLRFYRDDKFVKDTDKYEDFLDYEKNLRSQSLVSVEKTSVDIRKRAAQRQVMDEYRVSPKKACVPLISTDLQGKQVCVLHGSAEVCAQRIREIIESFGGSYVANPRPETILVLTGDRKNLKTKAIIKSNKYNVVSIDWVVRCANAKTLLPIDESEALHIVDESLLPVGVQNALVDSDDENEESFTVSDVQAMLETIHTTNENSEADKEKLRNELLKNEKFFRFSNFVFFLDESIPSTSLQYTRSLLKMHAAKLSASMDEHVTHVVVDNRNNEPKNLMEGHKVTLVDMAWIEDALEL
;
A
#
# COMPACT_ATOMS: atom_id res chain seq x y z
N MET A 1 37.86 10.21 0.50
CA MET A 1 36.67 9.36 0.23
C MET A 1 35.68 10.23 -0.53
N THR A 2 35.70 10.12 -1.86
CA THR A 2 35.05 11.07 -2.76
C THR A 2 33.59 10.64 -2.91
N LEU A 3 32.66 11.43 -2.35
CA LEU A 3 31.21 11.26 -2.56
C LEU A 3 30.93 11.42 -4.06
N GLN A 4 30.73 10.29 -4.73
CA GLN A 4 30.31 10.26 -6.12
C GLN A 4 28.86 10.78 -6.17
N LEU A 5 28.68 12.03 -6.61
CA LEU A 5 27.38 12.56 -6.98
C LEU A 5 26.80 11.68 -8.11
N VAL A 6 25.89 10.77 -7.76
CA VAL A 6 25.04 10.09 -8.73
C VAL A 6 24.22 11.16 -9.42
N LYS A 7 24.38 11.30 -10.75
CA LYS A 7 23.62 12.28 -11.53
C LYS A 7 22.13 11.92 -11.49
N PRO A 8 21.22 12.86 -11.21
CA PRO A 8 19.78 12.61 -11.16
C PRO A 8 19.23 12.59 -12.59
N PHE A 9 19.41 11.48 -13.30
CA PHE A 9 18.87 11.33 -14.66
C PHE A 9 18.09 10.05 -14.85
N HIS A 10 17.21 9.73 -13.91
CA HIS A 10 16.05 8.88 -14.17
C HIS A 10 14.86 9.49 -13.40
N LEU A 11 14.01 10.25 -14.09
CA LEU A 11 12.73 10.70 -13.55
C LEU A 11 11.86 9.45 -13.45
N GLY A 12 11.56 9.02 -12.23
CA GLY A 12 10.56 7.99 -11.96
C GLY A 12 9.20 8.39 -12.55
N ASP A 13 8.29 7.42 -12.67
CA ASP A 13 6.99 7.69 -13.30
C ASP A 13 6.00 8.42 -12.40
N GLU A 14 6.38 8.65 -11.15
CA GLU A 14 5.54 9.34 -10.16
C GLU A 14 5.30 10.81 -10.49
N SER A 15 4.13 11.27 -10.06
CA SER A 15 3.68 12.65 -10.17
C SER A 15 2.99 13.07 -8.88
N LEU A 16 3.04 14.36 -8.60
CA LEU A 16 2.28 15.00 -7.53
C LEU A 16 1.18 15.86 -8.13
N ASP A 17 0.01 15.83 -7.52
CA ASP A 17 -1.08 16.77 -7.80
C ASP A 17 -0.92 17.97 -6.87
N LEU A 18 -0.55 19.12 -7.44
CA LEU A 18 -0.23 20.36 -6.75
C LEU A 18 -1.23 21.46 -7.11
N ALA A 19 -1.44 22.41 -6.20
CA ALA A 19 -2.24 23.59 -6.50
C ALA A 19 -1.37 24.69 -7.12
N VAL A 20 -1.84 25.35 -8.18
CA VAL A 20 -1.37 26.67 -8.58
C VAL A 20 -1.96 27.67 -7.61
N VAL A 21 -1.10 28.38 -6.90
CA VAL A 21 -1.47 29.41 -5.92
C VAL A 21 -1.06 30.81 -6.36
N GLY A 22 -0.31 30.92 -7.45
CA GLY A 22 0.10 32.20 -8.00
C GLY A 22 1.04 32.02 -9.18
N VAL A 23 1.52 33.14 -9.68
CA VAL A 23 2.44 33.22 -10.81
C VAL A 23 3.53 34.26 -10.56
N ASP A 24 4.67 34.04 -11.20
CA ASP A 24 5.66 35.09 -11.39
C ASP A 24 5.52 35.65 -12.79
N ARG A 25 5.34 36.96 -12.87
CA ARG A 25 5.29 37.69 -14.13
C ARG A 25 6.66 38.26 -14.47
N GLY A 26 7.03 38.12 -15.73
CA GLY A 26 8.22 38.76 -16.30
C GLY A 26 8.04 40.26 -16.48
N ARG A 27 9.11 40.92 -16.91
CA ARG A 27 9.10 42.39 -17.16
C ARG A 27 8.12 42.82 -18.25
N ASN A 28 7.77 41.89 -19.13
CA ASN A 28 6.79 42.06 -20.21
C ASN A 28 5.34 41.80 -19.77
N GLY A 29 5.11 41.51 -18.48
CA GLY A 29 3.80 41.24 -17.91
C GLY A 29 3.27 39.82 -18.17
N PHE A 30 4.00 38.99 -18.92
CA PHE A 30 3.61 37.59 -19.17
C PHE A 30 4.01 36.68 -18.00
N VAL A 31 3.24 35.61 -17.80
CA VAL A 31 3.54 34.57 -16.82
C VAL A 31 4.82 33.83 -17.21
N GLU A 32 5.87 33.98 -16.42
CA GLU A 32 7.15 33.27 -16.57
C GLU A 32 7.14 31.92 -15.84
N SER A 33 6.52 31.85 -14.66
CA SER A 33 6.41 30.61 -13.90
C SER A 33 5.15 30.56 -13.02
N TYR A 34 4.75 29.36 -12.66
CA TYR A 34 3.64 29.06 -11.76
C TYR A 34 4.19 28.67 -10.39
N VAL A 35 3.63 29.27 -9.34
CA VAL A 35 3.93 28.93 -7.95
C VAL A 35 3.01 27.80 -7.52
N VAL A 36 3.61 26.70 -7.05
CA VAL A 36 2.91 25.45 -6.77
C VAL A 36 2.98 25.07 -5.31
N ALA A 37 1.88 24.54 -4.78
CA ALA A 37 1.70 24.27 -3.36
C ALA A 37 0.98 22.95 -3.07
N VAL A 38 1.25 22.43 -1.87
CA VAL A 38 0.55 21.30 -1.24
C VAL A 38 -0.32 21.80 -0.08
N ILE A 39 -1.19 20.95 0.45
CA ILE A 39 -2.00 21.30 1.63
C ILE A 39 -1.26 20.91 2.91
N ARG A 40 -1.11 21.87 3.83
CA ARG A 40 -0.55 21.69 5.17
C ARG A 40 -1.34 22.51 6.17
N ASP A 41 -1.84 21.89 7.24
CA ASP A 41 -2.59 22.58 8.30
C ASP A 41 -3.74 23.43 7.72
N ASP A 42 -4.49 22.87 6.76
CA ASP A 42 -5.57 23.50 5.98
C ASP A 42 -5.17 24.75 5.17
N LYS A 43 -3.87 25.00 5.01
CA LYS A 43 -3.30 26.10 4.22
C LYS A 43 -2.41 25.58 3.10
N PHE A 44 -2.17 26.43 2.11
CA PHE A 44 -1.30 26.10 0.98
C PHE A 44 0.15 26.34 1.34
N PHE A 45 0.94 25.28 1.40
CA PHE A 45 2.37 25.31 1.63
C PHE A 45 3.11 25.28 0.30
N VAL A 46 3.84 26.35 -0.02
CA VAL A 46 4.54 26.48 -1.30
C VAL A 46 5.75 25.55 -1.34
N VAL A 47 5.82 24.72 -2.38
CA VAL A 47 6.88 23.70 -2.57
C VAL A 47 7.75 23.96 -3.79
N GLY A 48 7.47 25.01 -4.57
CA GLY A 48 8.37 25.47 -5.62
C GLY A 48 7.70 26.27 -6.72
N LYS A 49 8.46 26.47 -7.81
CA LYS A 49 8.07 27.19 -9.01
C LYS A 49 8.33 26.34 -10.24
N THR A 50 7.45 26.40 -11.23
CA THR A 50 7.59 25.63 -12.48
C THR A 50 7.12 26.43 -13.69
N SER A 51 7.85 26.32 -14.80
CA SER A 51 7.57 27.04 -16.05
C SER A 51 7.51 26.13 -17.27
N ARG A 52 7.88 24.85 -17.11
CA ARG A 52 8.07 23.90 -18.22
C ARG A 52 7.00 22.83 -18.20
N GLY A 53 6.71 22.25 -19.35
CA GLY A 53 5.97 20.99 -19.48
C GLY A 53 4.53 21.10 -19.99
N LEU A 54 3.90 22.28 -19.91
CA LEU A 54 2.62 22.53 -20.61
C LEU A 54 2.88 23.00 -22.04
N ASP A 55 2.04 22.55 -22.97
CA ASP A 55 1.95 23.13 -24.31
C ASP A 55 1.33 24.55 -24.29
N ASP A 56 1.51 25.30 -25.37
CA ASP A 56 1.05 26.69 -25.47
C ASP A 56 -0.47 26.85 -25.37
N THR A 57 -1.24 25.88 -25.83
CA THR A 57 -2.71 25.90 -25.81
C THR A 57 -3.21 25.74 -24.38
N THR A 58 -2.69 24.74 -23.69
CA THR A 58 -2.98 24.47 -22.27
C THR A 58 -2.53 25.63 -21.40
N ARG A 59 -1.36 26.22 -21.69
CA ARG A 59 -0.87 27.41 -20.99
C ARG A 59 -1.80 28.62 -21.15
N LYS A 60 -2.26 28.91 -22.37
CA LYS A 60 -3.23 29.99 -22.64
C LYS A 60 -4.56 29.75 -21.93
N ARG A 61 -5.06 28.51 -21.93
CA ARG A 61 -6.30 28.13 -21.22
C ARG A 61 -6.15 28.34 -19.71
N LEU A 62 -5.06 27.87 -19.11
CA LEU A 62 -4.77 28.04 -17.70
C LEU A 62 -4.69 29.52 -17.32
N ASN A 63 -3.90 30.32 -18.04
CA ASN A 63 -3.78 31.76 -17.79
C ASN A 63 -5.14 32.47 -17.89
N SER A 64 -5.94 32.14 -18.91
CA SER A 64 -7.28 32.72 -19.06
C SER A 64 -8.20 32.38 -17.89
N LYS A 65 -8.06 31.18 -17.30
CA LYS A 65 -8.89 30.76 -16.17
C LYS A 65 -8.47 31.46 -14.88
N LEU A 66 -7.17 31.48 -14.60
CA LEU A 66 -6.60 32.20 -13.46
C LEU A 66 -6.96 33.70 -13.50
N GLU A 67 -7.04 34.28 -14.70
CA GLU A 67 -7.51 35.67 -14.90
C GLU A 67 -9.00 35.85 -14.66
N LYS A 68 -9.84 34.94 -15.18
CA LYS A 68 -11.30 35.10 -15.20
C LYS A 68 -11.98 34.87 -13.87
N ASP A 69 -11.52 33.90 -13.08
CA ASP A 69 -12.31 33.44 -11.94
C ASP A 69 -12.35 34.50 -10.82
N HIS A 70 -11.23 35.19 -10.53
CA HIS A 70 -11.19 36.19 -9.45
C HIS A 70 -10.17 37.33 -9.63
N GLY A 71 -9.44 37.38 -10.75
CA GLY A 71 -8.32 38.30 -10.94
C GLY A 71 -7.08 37.97 -10.09
N TRP A 72 -6.08 38.83 -10.17
CA TRP A 72 -4.78 38.65 -9.50
C TRP A 72 -4.71 39.44 -8.20
N LEU A 73 -4.28 38.78 -7.12
CA LEU A 73 -3.97 39.42 -5.86
C LEU A 73 -2.49 39.80 -5.83
N SER A 74 -2.17 41.07 -5.55
CA SER A 74 -0.78 41.53 -5.55
C SER A 74 0.07 40.76 -4.53
N GLY A 75 1.23 40.26 -4.95
CA GLY A 75 2.20 39.54 -4.10
C GLY A 75 2.80 40.35 -2.94
N ARG A 76 2.52 41.66 -2.88
CA ARG A 76 2.88 42.55 -1.76
C ARG A 76 2.28 42.04 -0.44
N VAL A 77 1.05 41.52 -0.47
CA VAL A 77 0.36 40.97 0.69
C VAL A 77 0.23 39.46 0.49
N VAL A 78 0.73 38.68 1.45
CA VAL A 78 0.55 37.22 1.43
C VAL A 78 -0.88 36.91 1.86
N PRO A 79 -1.68 36.20 1.06
CA PRO A 79 -3.01 35.79 1.48
C PRO A 79 -2.98 34.88 2.71
N ASP A 80 -3.99 34.98 3.55
CA ASP A 80 -4.18 34.22 4.79
C ASP A 80 -4.25 32.69 4.62
N TRP A 81 -4.65 32.26 3.43
CA TRP A 81 -4.71 30.87 3.00
C TRP A 81 -3.37 30.29 2.52
N ILE A 82 -2.32 31.09 2.43
CA ILE A 82 -0.94 30.61 2.27
C ILE A 82 -0.36 30.31 3.65
N HIS A 83 0.31 29.17 3.78
CA HIS A 83 0.94 28.75 5.02
C HIS A 83 2.13 29.67 5.36
N GLY A 84 2.19 30.21 6.59
CA GLY A 84 3.17 31.22 6.99
C GLY A 84 4.63 30.76 6.98
N ALA A 85 4.86 29.44 7.10
CA ALA A 85 6.19 28.84 6.97
C ALA A 85 6.67 28.69 5.50
N SER A 86 5.89 29.13 4.51
CA SER A 86 6.31 29.11 3.10
C SER A 86 7.50 30.05 2.89
N THR A 87 8.50 29.63 2.11
CA THR A 87 9.74 30.41 1.96
C THR A 87 9.50 31.74 1.22
N THR A 88 10.17 32.80 1.67
CA THR A 88 10.10 34.13 1.04
C THR A 88 10.57 34.16 -0.42
N THR A 89 11.51 33.29 -0.79
CA THR A 89 12.05 33.20 -2.17
C THR A 89 11.04 32.64 -3.18
N ASP A 90 10.06 31.87 -2.72
CA ASP A 90 9.07 31.23 -3.58
C ASP A 90 7.73 31.97 -3.56
N ARG A 91 7.70 33.21 -3.03
CA ARG A 91 6.52 34.08 -3.11
C ARG A 91 6.20 34.38 -4.57
N ALA A 92 4.91 34.38 -4.87
CA ALA A 92 4.39 34.76 -6.18
C ALA A 92 4.48 36.28 -6.34
N THR A 93 4.78 36.74 -7.55
CA THR A 93 4.54 38.15 -7.93
C THR A 93 3.06 38.49 -7.81
N ASP A 94 2.20 37.57 -8.23
CA ASP A 94 0.75 37.70 -8.18
C ASP A 94 0.13 36.37 -7.71
N TYR A 95 -0.64 36.42 -6.65
CA TYR A 95 -1.41 35.28 -6.17
C TYR A 95 -2.68 35.11 -7.01
N ALA A 96 -3.04 33.87 -7.29
CA ALA A 96 -4.28 33.52 -7.95
C ALA A 96 -5.16 32.72 -7.00
N HIS A 97 -6.46 32.76 -7.25
CA HIS A 97 -7.34 31.78 -6.63
C HIS A 97 -7.00 30.38 -7.14
N LYS A 98 -7.09 29.43 -6.21
CA LYS A 98 -6.42 28.14 -6.31
C LYS A 98 -6.99 27.34 -7.48
N ASP A 99 -6.11 26.75 -8.30
CA ASP A 99 -6.42 25.79 -9.38
C ASP A 99 -5.53 24.53 -9.24
N ASN A 100 -5.94 23.35 -9.75
CA ASN A 100 -5.19 22.10 -9.58
C ASN A 100 -4.38 21.71 -10.84
N ILE A 101 -3.14 21.29 -10.64
CA ILE A 101 -2.20 20.89 -11.70
C ILE A 101 -1.42 19.65 -11.29
N GLN A 102 -1.07 18.83 -12.27
CA GLN A 102 -0.18 17.70 -12.04
C GLN A 102 1.26 18.08 -12.40
N VAL A 103 2.18 17.87 -11.47
CA VAL A 103 3.60 18.20 -11.58
C VAL A 103 4.44 16.94 -11.39
N ARG A 104 5.48 16.79 -12.20
CA ARG A 104 6.56 15.81 -11.99
C ARG A 104 7.84 16.55 -11.64
N ALA A 105 8.60 16.06 -10.67
CA ALA A 105 9.91 16.60 -10.32
C ALA A 105 10.98 15.51 -10.28
N ALA A 106 12.24 15.91 -10.42
CA ALA A 106 13.39 15.02 -10.35
C ALA A 106 13.81 14.66 -8.91
N GLY A 107 13.18 15.28 -7.92
CA GLY A 107 13.44 15.05 -6.49
C GLY A 107 12.94 16.20 -5.64
N ILE A 108 13.22 16.11 -4.34
CA ILE A 108 12.99 17.19 -3.38
C ILE A 108 14.34 17.52 -2.73
N ILE A 109 14.69 18.82 -2.68
CA ILE A 109 15.90 19.32 -2.02
C ILE A 109 15.48 20.48 -1.11
N ASN A 110 15.85 20.41 0.17
CA ASN A 110 15.51 21.42 1.18
C ASN A 110 14.01 21.78 1.20
N GLY A 111 13.14 20.77 1.06
CA GLY A 111 11.69 20.95 1.03
C GLY A 111 11.14 21.58 -0.25
N ARG A 112 11.91 21.59 -1.35
CA ARG A 112 11.51 22.13 -2.65
C ARG A 112 11.63 21.13 -3.77
N LEU A 113 10.74 21.23 -4.75
CA LEU A 113 10.81 20.44 -5.98
C LEU A 113 12.08 20.77 -6.77
N GLN A 114 12.84 19.72 -7.11
CA GLN A 114 14.01 19.81 -7.97
C GLN A 114 13.60 19.57 -9.43
N PHE A 115 13.90 20.53 -10.31
CA PHE A 115 13.54 20.48 -11.73
C PHE A 115 12.06 20.10 -12.01
N PRO A 116 11.08 20.77 -11.38
CA PRO A 116 9.69 20.48 -11.63
C PRO A 116 9.30 20.78 -13.08
N SER A 117 8.39 19.95 -13.58
CA SER A 117 7.77 20.05 -14.90
C SER A 117 6.28 19.77 -14.76
N LEU A 118 5.46 20.64 -15.34
CA LEU A 118 4.02 20.47 -15.41
C LEU A 118 3.72 19.34 -16.40
N ARG A 119 2.86 18.40 -15.99
CA ARG A 119 2.46 17.25 -16.81
C ARG A 119 1.11 17.53 -17.44
N PHE A 120 0.12 17.84 -16.61
CA PHE A 120 -1.25 18.08 -17.04
C PHE A 120 -1.93 19.14 -16.18
N TYR A 121 -2.84 19.88 -16.79
CA TYR A 121 -3.86 20.61 -16.04
C TYR A 121 -4.96 19.62 -15.60
N ARG A 122 -5.41 19.69 -14.34
CA ARG A 122 -6.37 18.74 -13.75
C ARG A 122 -7.72 19.45 -13.58
N ASP A 123 -8.55 19.44 -14.61
CA ASP A 123 -9.94 19.94 -14.51
C ASP A 123 -10.87 18.95 -13.78
N ASP A 124 -10.42 17.71 -13.59
CA ASP A 124 -11.16 16.63 -12.93
C ASP A 124 -11.03 16.64 -11.39
N LYS A 125 -10.15 17.48 -10.83
CA LYS A 125 -9.80 17.47 -9.40
C LYS A 125 -10.02 18.84 -8.75
N PHE A 126 -10.73 18.89 -7.62
CA PHE A 126 -10.86 20.11 -6.85
C PHE A 126 -9.54 20.45 -6.16
N VAL A 127 -9.30 21.74 -5.93
CA VAL A 127 -8.01 22.19 -5.39
C VAL A 127 -7.84 21.89 -3.91
N LYS A 128 -8.94 21.65 -3.20
CA LYS A 128 -8.91 21.13 -1.83
C LYS A 128 -8.45 19.68 -1.76
N ASP A 129 -8.42 18.98 -2.90
CA ASP A 129 -8.00 17.59 -3.00
C ASP A 129 -6.55 17.44 -3.46
N THR A 130 -5.83 18.56 -3.65
CA THR A 130 -4.38 18.61 -3.88
C THR A 130 -3.63 17.80 -2.81
N ASP A 131 -2.49 17.23 -3.17
CA ASP A 131 -1.71 16.38 -2.27
C ASP A 131 -1.30 17.13 -0.99
N LYS A 132 -1.22 16.39 0.11
CA LYS A 132 -0.87 16.94 1.42
C LYS A 132 0.64 17.03 1.59
N TYR A 133 1.07 17.75 2.61
CA TYR A 133 2.49 17.87 2.93
C TYR A 133 3.13 16.52 3.29
N GLU A 134 2.39 15.59 3.90
CA GLU A 134 2.91 14.24 4.13
C GLU A 134 3.16 13.49 2.80
N ASP A 135 2.22 13.58 1.85
CA ASP A 135 2.34 12.96 0.52
C ASP A 135 3.57 13.51 -0.24
N PHE A 136 3.86 14.80 -0.08
CA PHE A 136 5.05 15.44 -0.64
C PHE A 136 6.35 14.88 -0.05
N LEU A 137 6.39 14.62 1.26
CA LEU A 137 7.58 14.01 1.89
C LEU A 137 7.75 12.55 1.48
N ASP A 138 6.65 11.81 1.30
CA ASP A 138 6.70 10.42 0.85
C ASP A 138 7.08 10.30 -0.63
N TYR A 139 6.71 11.28 -1.47
CA TYR A 139 7.17 11.37 -2.86
C TYR A 139 8.70 11.39 -2.98
N GLU A 140 9.42 12.05 -2.06
CA GLU A 140 10.89 12.03 -2.06
C GLU A 140 11.45 10.61 -1.83
N LYS A 141 10.84 9.87 -0.91
CA LYS A 141 11.26 8.50 -0.58
C LYS A 141 11.02 7.57 -1.76
N ASN A 142 9.85 7.67 -2.39
CA ASN A 142 9.47 6.81 -3.50
C ASN A 142 10.33 7.07 -4.75
N LEU A 143 10.64 8.34 -5.05
CA LEU A 143 11.52 8.68 -6.16
C LEU A 143 12.95 8.15 -5.96
N ARG A 144 13.44 8.12 -4.71
CA ARG A 144 14.71 7.47 -4.36
C ARG A 144 14.64 5.96 -4.58
N SER A 145 13.59 5.31 -4.10
CA SER A 145 13.37 3.87 -4.29
C SER A 145 13.34 3.49 -5.77
N GLN A 146 12.61 4.25 -6.60
CA GLN A 146 12.56 4.02 -8.05
C GLN A 146 13.89 4.27 -8.76
N SER A 147 14.66 5.25 -8.30
CA SER A 147 16.01 5.53 -8.82
C SER A 147 16.96 4.35 -8.54
N LEU A 148 16.87 3.73 -7.35
CA LEU A 148 17.67 2.55 -6.98
C LEU A 148 17.32 1.34 -7.86
N VAL A 149 16.02 1.06 -8.05
CA VAL A 149 15.55 -0.03 -8.93
C VAL A 149 15.97 0.22 -10.39
N SER A 150 15.96 1.48 -10.84
CA SER A 150 16.41 1.85 -12.18
C SER A 150 17.91 1.62 -12.36
N VAL A 151 18.73 1.91 -11.33
CA VAL A 151 20.17 1.65 -11.34
C VAL A 151 20.47 0.14 -11.35
N GLU A 152 19.72 -0.68 -10.62
CA GLU A 152 19.83 -2.15 -10.65
C GLU A 152 19.46 -2.74 -12.02
N LYS A 153 18.47 -2.18 -12.71
CA LYS A 153 18.14 -2.57 -14.10
C LYS A 153 19.18 -2.09 -15.12
N THR A 154 19.93 -1.03 -14.81
CA THR A 154 20.92 -0.44 -15.73
C THR A 154 22.24 -1.21 -15.79
N SER A 155 22.47 -2.21 -14.92
CA SER A 155 23.64 -3.08 -15.03
C SER A 155 23.55 -4.15 -16.15
N VAL A 156 22.42 -4.24 -16.88
CA VAL A 156 22.24 -5.23 -17.95
C VAL A 156 22.18 -4.62 -19.36
N ASP A 157 21.83 -3.34 -19.55
CA ASP A 157 21.73 -2.75 -20.89
C ASP A 157 22.53 -1.46 -21.07
N ILE A 158 23.81 -1.64 -21.42
CA ILE A 158 24.68 -0.57 -21.92
C ILE A 158 24.66 -0.57 -23.46
N ARG A 159 24.08 0.51 -24.02
CA ARG A 159 24.20 1.10 -25.39
C ARG A 159 23.03 0.87 -26.35
N LYS A 160 22.30 1.96 -26.63
CA LYS A 160 22.47 2.79 -27.84
C LYS A 160 21.57 4.04 -27.78
N ARG A 161 22.18 5.23 -27.68
CA ARG A 161 21.53 6.47 -28.11
C ARG A 161 21.71 6.60 -29.62
N ALA A 162 20.62 6.59 -30.37
CA ALA A 162 20.56 7.16 -31.70
C ALA A 162 19.41 8.17 -31.71
N ALA A 163 19.75 9.44 -31.99
CA ALA A 163 18.77 10.50 -32.17
C ALA A 163 17.91 10.17 -33.39
N GLN A 164 16.61 9.94 -33.21
CA GLN A 164 15.67 9.87 -34.32
C GLN A 164 15.14 11.27 -34.63
N ARG A 165 15.33 11.64 -35.90
CA ARG A 165 14.90 12.87 -36.56
C ARG A 165 13.39 13.05 -36.40
N GLN A 166 12.96 14.26 -36.00
CA GLN A 166 11.56 14.66 -36.05
C GLN A 166 11.14 14.85 -37.51
N VAL A 167 10.01 14.24 -37.89
CA VAL A 167 9.30 14.48 -39.15
C VAL A 167 8.47 15.76 -39.01
N MET A 168 8.36 16.52 -40.10
CA MET A 168 7.79 17.88 -40.18
C MET A 168 6.35 18.01 -39.64
N ASP A 169 6.07 19.18 -39.07
CA ASP A 169 4.83 19.56 -38.37
C ASP A 169 3.54 19.51 -39.21
N GLU A 170 3.61 19.32 -40.51
CA GLU A 170 2.44 19.26 -41.41
C GLU A 170 1.68 17.92 -41.37
N TYR A 171 2.18 16.92 -40.62
CA TYR A 171 1.49 15.64 -40.37
C TYR A 171 1.10 15.40 -38.92
N ARG A 172 1.28 16.38 -38.02
CA ARG A 172 0.80 16.27 -36.63
C ARG A 172 -0.69 16.59 -36.56
N VAL A 173 -1.50 15.57 -36.86
CA VAL A 173 -2.89 15.51 -36.41
C VAL A 173 -2.87 15.75 -34.90
N SER A 174 -3.57 16.79 -34.45
CA SER A 174 -3.85 17.10 -33.05
C SER A 174 -4.11 15.80 -32.28
N PRO A 175 -3.63 15.60 -31.04
CA PRO A 175 -3.99 14.42 -30.29
C PRO A 175 -5.49 14.50 -30.00
N LYS A 176 -6.30 13.94 -30.91
CA LYS A 176 -7.52 13.26 -30.52
C LYS A 176 -7.08 12.38 -29.36
N LYS A 177 -7.76 12.47 -28.22
CA LYS A 177 -7.65 11.50 -27.12
C LYS A 177 -7.35 10.15 -27.76
N ALA A 178 -6.21 9.55 -27.46
CA ALA A 178 -5.88 8.24 -28.00
C ALA A 178 -7.14 7.40 -27.79
N CYS A 179 -7.78 7.00 -28.88
CA CYS A 179 -9.05 6.31 -28.81
C CYS A 179 -8.70 4.97 -28.16
N VAL A 180 -8.89 4.88 -26.84
CA VAL A 180 -8.68 3.65 -26.12
C VAL A 180 -9.68 2.67 -26.73
N PRO A 181 -9.22 1.58 -27.37
CA PRO A 181 -10.12 0.65 -28.00
C PRO A 181 -11.03 0.07 -26.93
N LEU A 182 -12.35 0.25 -27.12
CA LEU A 182 -13.36 -0.28 -26.22
C LEU A 182 -13.31 -1.82 -26.28
N ILE A 183 -13.03 -2.43 -25.15
CA ILE A 183 -13.03 -3.88 -24.94
C ILE A 183 -14.45 -4.34 -24.60
N SER A 184 -15.12 -3.66 -23.68
CA SER A 184 -16.52 -3.88 -23.33
C SER A 184 -17.16 -2.60 -22.75
N THR A 185 -18.46 -2.63 -22.46
CA THR A 185 -19.21 -1.53 -21.85
C THR A 185 -19.64 -1.83 -20.42
N ASP A 186 -19.03 -2.82 -19.76
CA ASP A 186 -19.49 -3.33 -18.47
C ASP A 186 -19.35 -2.29 -17.33
N LEU A 187 -18.42 -1.34 -17.47
CA LEU A 187 -18.27 -0.21 -16.57
C LEU A 187 -18.95 1.07 -17.09
N GLN A 188 -19.80 0.98 -18.11
CA GLN A 188 -20.43 2.17 -18.70
C GLN A 188 -21.24 2.95 -17.66
N GLY A 189 -20.94 4.25 -17.55
CA GLY A 189 -21.58 5.15 -16.58
C GLY A 189 -21.15 4.91 -15.13
N LYS A 190 -20.19 4.01 -14.89
CA LYS A 190 -19.63 3.74 -13.56
C LYS A 190 -18.36 4.55 -13.34
N GLN A 191 -18.14 4.96 -12.09
CA GLN A 191 -16.96 5.70 -11.69
C GLN A 191 -16.09 4.86 -10.76
N VAL A 192 -14.82 4.69 -11.13
CA VAL A 192 -13.83 3.91 -10.39
C VAL A 192 -12.74 4.85 -9.89
N CYS A 193 -12.45 4.77 -8.59
CA CYS A 193 -11.36 5.52 -7.98
C CYS A 193 -10.08 4.69 -8.05
N VAL A 194 -8.93 5.27 -8.45
CA VAL A 194 -7.61 4.62 -8.29
C VAL A 194 -6.72 5.51 -7.47
N LEU A 195 -6.29 5.00 -6.31
CA LEU A 195 -5.45 5.75 -5.38
C LEU A 195 -3.99 5.74 -5.83
N HIS A 196 -3.45 4.53 -6.07
CA HIS A 196 -2.05 4.32 -6.41
C HIS A 196 -1.92 3.14 -7.38
N GLY A 197 -0.94 3.23 -8.28
CA GLY A 197 -0.46 2.06 -9.03
C GLY A 197 0.41 1.16 -8.16
N SER A 198 0.98 0.12 -8.76
CA SER A 198 2.03 -0.72 -8.14
C SER A 198 3.40 -0.35 -8.71
N ALA A 199 4.44 -1.04 -8.23
CA ALA A 199 5.78 -0.96 -8.82
C ALA A 199 5.81 -1.42 -10.29
N GLU A 200 4.84 -2.23 -10.73
CA GLU A 200 4.77 -2.81 -12.06
C GLU A 200 3.77 -2.10 -12.97
N VAL A 201 2.70 -1.53 -12.41
CA VAL A 201 1.60 -0.93 -13.18
C VAL A 201 1.32 0.49 -12.70
N CYS A 202 1.54 1.47 -13.59
CA CYS A 202 1.30 2.88 -13.27
C CYS A 202 -0.19 3.24 -13.31
N ALA A 203 -0.57 4.30 -12.60
CA ALA A 203 -1.95 4.79 -12.54
C ALA A 203 -2.53 5.16 -13.92
N GLN A 204 -1.70 5.61 -14.86
CA GLN A 204 -2.11 5.90 -16.23
C GLN A 204 -2.57 4.63 -16.96
N ARG A 205 -1.86 3.51 -16.80
CA ARG A 205 -2.24 2.24 -17.41
C ARG A 205 -3.57 1.73 -16.87
N ILE A 206 -3.79 1.87 -15.56
CA ILE A 206 -5.04 1.48 -14.93
C ILE A 206 -6.21 2.32 -15.46
N ARG A 207 -6.01 3.63 -15.63
CA ARG A 207 -7.01 4.51 -16.25
C ARG A 207 -7.39 4.05 -17.66
N GLU A 208 -6.40 3.75 -18.49
CA GLU A 208 -6.64 3.26 -19.85
C GLU A 208 -7.45 1.96 -19.85
N ILE A 209 -7.19 1.06 -18.90
CA ILE A 209 -7.99 -0.17 -18.75
C ILE A 209 -9.43 0.18 -18.36
N ILE A 210 -9.64 1.03 -17.35
CA ILE A 210 -11.00 1.42 -16.93
C ILE A 210 -11.78 2.04 -18.10
N GLU A 211 -11.14 2.93 -18.86
CA GLU A 211 -11.73 3.56 -20.05
C GLU A 211 -12.03 2.53 -21.15
N SER A 212 -11.20 1.48 -21.30
CA SER A 212 -11.45 0.41 -22.27
C SER A 212 -12.65 -0.46 -21.89
N PHE A 213 -13.07 -0.49 -20.63
CA PHE A 213 -14.30 -1.14 -20.17
C PHE A 213 -15.52 -0.18 -20.14
N GLY A 214 -15.36 1.04 -20.66
CA GLY A 214 -16.41 2.07 -20.71
C GLY A 214 -16.58 2.87 -19.41
N GLY A 215 -15.71 2.66 -18.42
CA GLY A 215 -15.75 3.32 -17.12
C GLY A 215 -15.11 4.71 -17.11
N SER A 216 -15.39 5.45 -16.04
CA SER A 216 -14.76 6.73 -15.75
C SER A 216 -13.84 6.64 -14.54
N TYR A 217 -12.76 7.39 -14.56
CA TYR A 217 -11.73 7.39 -13.54
C TYR A 217 -11.82 8.62 -12.63
N VAL A 218 -11.61 8.43 -11.32
CA VAL A 218 -11.36 9.52 -10.36
C VAL A 218 -10.18 9.21 -9.45
N ALA A 219 -9.54 10.26 -8.93
CA ALA A 219 -8.40 10.12 -8.02
C ALA A 219 -8.80 9.92 -6.54
N ASN A 220 -10.00 10.38 -6.17
CA ASN A 220 -10.56 10.25 -4.83
C ASN A 220 -11.98 9.72 -4.92
N PRO A 221 -12.43 8.89 -3.96
CA PRO A 221 -13.78 8.36 -3.96
C PRO A 221 -14.80 9.49 -3.73
N ARG A 222 -15.86 9.45 -4.53
CA ARG A 222 -17.05 10.32 -4.50
C ARG A 222 -18.28 9.48 -4.17
N PRO A 223 -19.45 10.06 -3.85
CA PRO A 223 -20.67 9.28 -3.62
C PRO A 223 -21.04 8.36 -4.78
N GLU A 224 -20.69 8.72 -6.02
CA GLU A 224 -20.95 7.96 -7.24
C GLU A 224 -19.86 6.92 -7.56
N THR A 225 -18.78 6.89 -6.76
CA THR A 225 -17.70 5.92 -6.93
C THR A 225 -18.17 4.54 -6.48
N ILE A 226 -18.15 3.59 -7.41
CA ILE A 226 -18.58 2.21 -7.14
C ILE A 226 -17.48 1.34 -6.54
N LEU A 227 -16.22 1.67 -6.82
CA LEU A 227 -15.08 0.86 -6.42
C LEU A 227 -13.82 1.70 -6.30
N VAL A 228 -12.98 1.37 -5.30
CA VAL A 228 -11.66 1.94 -5.10
C VAL A 228 -10.59 0.89 -5.40
N LEU A 229 -9.66 1.22 -6.29
CA LEU A 229 -8.51 0.40 -6.66
C LEU A 229 -7.22 0.93 -6.03
N THR A 230 -6.37 0.03 -5.54
CA THR A 230 -5.08 0.38 -4.94
C THR A 230 -4.01 -0.68 -5.17
N GLY A 231 -2.79 -0.24 -5.51
CA GLY A 231 -1.62 -1.11 -5.61
C GLY A 231 -0.87 -1.31 -4.29
N ASP A 232 -1.26 -0.62 -3.22
CA ASP A 232 -0.64 -0.78 -1.90
C ASP A 232 -1.66 -0.69 -0.77
N ARG A 233 -1.90 -1.84 -0.11
CA ARG A 233 -2.77 -1.96 1.07
C ARG A 233 -2.21 -1.18 2.27
N LYS A 234 -0.89 -1.06 2.40
CA LYS A 234 -0.23 -0.45 3.57
C LYS A 234 -0.23 1.08 3.52
N ASN A 235 -0.49 1.66 2.35
CA ASN A 235 -0.57 3.10 2.14
C ASN A 235 -1.60 3.78 3.07
N LEU A 236 -1.25 4.98 3.57
CA LEU A 236 -2.07 5.71 4.54
C LEU A 236 -3.46 6.07 4.01
N LYS A 237 -3.57 6.48 2.74
CA LYS A 237 -4.88 6.80 2.11
C LYS A 237 -5.73 5.56 1.97
N THR A 238 -5.13 4.43 1.59
CA THR A 238 -5.83 3.13 1.55
C THR A 238 -6.40 2.77 2.92
N LYS A 239 -5.57 2.84 3.98
CA LYS A 239 -6.00 2.58 5.36
C LYS A 239 -7.12 3.52 5.82
N ALA A 240 -7.03 4.81 5.47
CA ALA A 240 -8.05 5.78 5.81
C ALA A 240 -9.40 5.48 5.14
N ILE A 241 -9.38 5.06 3.87
CA ILE A 241 -10.60 4.68 3.13
C ILE A 241 -11.20 3.38 3.70
N ILE A 242 -10.38 2.36 3.95
CA ILE A 242 -10.82 1.12 4.62
C ILE A 242 -11.48 1.43 5.97
N LYS A 243 -10.82 2.25 6.80
CA LYS A 243 -11.34 2.67 8.11
C LYS A 243 -12.65 3.45 8.01
N SER A 244 -12.89 4.16 6.90
CA SER A 244 -14.14 4.89 6.70
C SER A 244 -15.35 3.96 6.51
N ASN A 245 -15.12 2.71 6.10
CA ASN A 245 -16.13 1.69 5.85
C ASN A 245 -17.26 2.12 4.90
N LYS A 246 -16.95 2.93 3.88
CA LYS A 246 -17.93 3.47 2.91
C LYS A 246 -17.82 2.91 1.50
N TYR A 247 -16.67 2.33 1.15
CA TYR A 247 -16.35 1.94 -0.22
C TYR A 247 -15.69 0.57 -0.24
N ASN A 248 -15.99 -0.21 -1.27
CA ASN A 248 -15.25 -1.42 -1.58
C ASN A 248 -13.85 -1.05 -2.08
N VAL A 249 -12.83 -1.71 -1.55
CA VAL A 249 -11.42 -1.52 -1.88
C VAL A 249 -10.85 -2.82 -2.41
N VAL A 250 -10.32 -2.77 -3.64
CA VAL A 250 -9.83 -3.93 -4.39
C VAL A 250 -8.41 -3.68 -4.88
N SER A 251 -7.61 -4.73 -5.00
CA SER A 251 -6.28 -4.65 -5.60
C SER A 251 -6.36 -4.22 -7.07
N ILE A 252 -5.35 -3.49 -7.54
CA ILE A 252 -5.22 -3.20 -8.98
C ILE A 252 -4.93 -4.47 -9.81
N ASP A 253 -4.54 -5.57 -9.18
CA ASP A 253 -4.28 -6.83 -9.87
C ASP A 253 -5.54 -7.36 -10.56
N TRP A 254 -6.71 -7.14 -9.95
CA TRP A 254 -8.01 -7.49 -10.52
C TRP A 254 -8.24 -6.85 -11.89
N VAL A 255 -8.03 -5.53 -12.01
CA VAL A 255 -8.28 -4.81 -13.26
C VAL A 255 -7.24 -5.16 -14.32
N VAL A 256 -6.01 -5.49 -13.92
CA VAL A 256 -4.98 -6.02 -14.81
C VAL A 256 -5.37 -7.40 -15.35
N ARG A 257 -5.90 -8.28 -14.48
CA ARG A 257 -6.41 -9.60 -14.85
C ARG A 257 -7.59 -9.51 -15.81
N CYS A 258 -8.54 -8.61 -15.54
CA CYS A 258 -9.65 -8.29 -16.44
C CYS A 258 -9.15 -7.79 -17.81
N ALA A 259 -8.15 -6.90 -17.84
CA ALA A 259 -7.57 -6.41 -19.08
C ALA A 259 -6.95 -7.53 -19.93
N ASN A 260 -6.26 -8.48 -19.29
CA ASN A 260 -5.66 -9.62 -19.97
C ASN A 260 -6.72 -10.59 -20.52
N ALA A 261 -7.80 -10.80 -19.77
CA ALA A 261 -8.93 -11.64 -20.19
C ALA A 261 -9.89 -10.94 -21.17
N LYS A 262 -9.77 -9.62 -21.33
CA LYS A 262 -10.66 -8.77 -22.15
C LYS A 262 -12.14 -8.84 -21.73
N THR A 263 -12.40 -9.14 -20.46
CA THR A 263 -13.74 -9.20 -19.86
C THR A 263 -13.62 -8.83 -18.38
N LEU A 264 -14.69 -8.33 -17.77
CA LEU A 264 -14.74 -8.26 -16.32
C LEU A 264 -14.79 -9.68 -15.74
N LEU A 265 -13.94 -9.93 -14.75
CA LEU A 265 -13.86 -11.17 -14.01
C LEU A 265 -14.37 -10.96 -12.59
N PRO A 266 -14.84 -12.02 -11.91
CA PRO A 266 -15.07 -12.01 -10.48
C PRO A 266 -13.84 -11.53 -9.70
N ILE A 267 -14.05 -10.77 -8.62
CA ILE A 267 -12.97 -10.40 -7.71
C ILE A 267 -12.58 -11.62 -6.88
N ASP A 268 -11.32 -12.01 -6.93
CA ASP A 268 -10.82 -13.10 -6.11
C ASP A 268 -10.63 -12.63 -4.66
N GLU A 269 -10.73 -13.52 -3.67
CA GLU A 269 -10.54 -13.20 -2.23
C GLU A 269 -9.23 -12.44 -1.96
N SER A 270 -8.14 -12.83 -2.63
CA SER A 270 -6.83 -12.19 -2.47
C SER A 270 -6.79 -10.75 -3.00
N GLU A 271 -7.70 -10.38 -3.90
CA GLU A 271 -7.83 -9.06 -4.49
C GLU A 271 -8.85 -8.21 -3.73
N ALA A 272 -9.79 -8.82 -3.01
CA ALA A 272 -10.76 -8.17 -2.13
C ALA A 272 -10.09 -7.65 -0.85
N LEU A 273 -9.60 -6.41 -0.88
CA LEU A 273 -8.89 -5.86 0.27
C LEU A 273 -9.83 -5.46 1.41
N HIS A 274 -11.00 -4.93 1.06
CA HIS A 274 -12.06 -4.54 1.99
C HIS A 274 -13.39 -4.45 1.24
N ILE A 275 -14.39 -5.23 1.62
CA ILE A 275 -15.72 -5.21 1.01
C ILE A 275 -16.73 -4.75 2.07
N VAL A 276 -17.46 -3.68 1.75
CA VAL A 276 -18.52 -3.10 2.58
C VAL A 276 -19.87 -3.68 2.17
N ASP A 277 -20.12 -3.78 0.87
CA ASP A 277 -21.37 -4.28 0.30
C ASP A 277 -21.11 -4.80 -1.12
N GLU A 278 -21.26 -6.10 -1.32
CA GLU A 278 -21.05 -6.76 -2.61
C GLU A 278 -22.03 -6.31 -3.69
N SER A 279 -23.23 -5.85 -3.31
CA SER A 279 -24.24 -5.35 -4.26
C SER A 279 -23.80 -4.07 -4.97
N LEU A 280 -22.82 -3.35 -4.40
CA LEU A 280 -22.22 -2.15 -4.99
C LEU A 280 -21.13 -2.47 -6.05
N LEU A 281 -20.69 -3.72 -6.14
CA LEU A 281 -19.75 -4.16 -7.16
C LEU A 281 -20.43 -4.26 -8.54
N PRO A 282 -19.69 -4.06 -9.65
CA PRO A 282 -20.24 -4.24 -10.99
C PRO A 282 -20.87 -5.63 -11.17
N VAL A 283 -21.95 -5.69 -11.95
CA VAL A 283 -22.64 -6.94 -12.26
C VAL A 283 -21.67 -7.90 -12.96
N GLY A 284 -21.60 -9.16 -12.49
CA GLY A 284 -20.66 -10.18 -12.99
C GLY A 284 -19.33 -10.26 -12.23
N VAL A 285 -19.09 -9.37 -11.28
CA VAL A 285 -17.85 -9.32 -10.47
C VAL A 285 -18.02 -10.01 -9.10
N GLN A 286 -19.25 -10.37 -8.73
CA GLN A 286 -19.67 -10.81 -7.39
C GLN A 286 -19.34 -12.29 -7.09
N ASN A 287 -19.00 -13.09 -8.10
CA ASN A 287 -19.13 -14.56 -8.03
C ASN A 287 -17.94 -15.34 -7.42
N ALA A 288 -16.91 -14.71 -6.86
CA ALA A 288 -15.72 -15.42 -6.35
C ALA A 288 -15.50 -15.33 -4.83
N LEU A 289 -16.40 -14.65 -4.10
CA LEU A 289 -16.41 -14.67 -2.62
C LEU A 289 -17.41 -15.70 -2.05
N VAL A 290 -18.14 -16.39 -2.94
CA VAL A 290 -19.19 -17.35 -2.59
C VAL A 290 -18.88 -18.67 -3.29
N ASP A 291 -17.84 -19.35 -2.84
CA ASP A 291 -17.64 -20.77 -3.16
C ASP A 291 -16.81 -21.45 -2.04
N SER A 292 -17.28 -21.32 -0.80
CA SER A 292 -17.10 -22.38 0.20
C SER A 292 -18.26 -22.31 1.20
N ASP A 293 -19.16 -23.29 1.09
CA ASP A 293 -20.14 -23.75 2.07
C ASP A 293 -20.06 -23.10 3.48
N ASP A 294 -20.96 -22.17 3.82
CA ASP A 294 -21.93 -22.31 4.93
C ASP A 294 -22.89 -21.11 5.02
N GLU A 295 -24.09 -21.35 5.54
CA GLU A 295 -25.20 -20.40 5.63
C GLU A 295 -24.98 -19.33 6.74
N ASN A 296 -25.33 -18.06 6.43
CA ASN A 296 -25.50 -16.93 7.36
C ASN A 296 -24.32 -16.60 8.31
N GLU A 297 -23.40 -15.72 7.91
CA GLU A 297 -22.55 -14.99 8.87
C GLU A 297 -23.34 -13.83 9.54
N GLU A 298 -24.10 -14.16 10.57
CA GLU A 298 -24.37 -13.19 11.64
C GLU A 298 -23.05 -12.91 12.38
N SER A 299 -22.68 -11.63 12.50
CA SER A 299 -21.49 -11.26 13.27
C SER A 299 -21.74 -11.52 14.77
N PHE A 300 -21.18 -12.59 15.32
CA PHE A 300 -21.28 -12.89 16.76
C PHE A 300 -20.32 -12.03 17.58
N THR A 301 -20.81 -11.44 18.67
CA THR A 301 -19.94 -10.81 19.67
C THR A 301 -19.41 -11.84 20.67
N VAL A 302 -18.35 -11.50 21.42
CA VAL A 302 -17.79 -12.37 22.46
C VAL A 302 -18.85 -12.81 23.49
N SER A 303 -19.82 -11.95 23.78
CA SER A 303 -20.91 -12.26 24.70
C SER A 303 -21.89 -13.29 24.14
N ASP A 304 -22.13 -13.26 22.84
CA ASP A 304 -23.07 -14.18 22.17
C ASP A 304 -22.46 -15.59 22.14
N VAL A 305 -21.17 -15.69 21.78
CA VAL A 305 -20.42 -16.95 21.80
C VAL A 305 -20.37 -17.54 23.21
N GLN A 306 -20.16 -16.70 24.24
CA GLN A 306 -20.15 -17.16 25.63
C GLN A 306 -21.50 -17.76 26.05
N ALA A 307 -22.61 -17.07 25.74
CA ALA A 307 -23.95 -17.57 26.07
C ALA A 307 -24.27 -18.87 25.32
N MET A 308 -23.81 -19.01 24.08
CA MET A 308 -23.95 -20.25 23.30
C MET A 308 -23.16 -21.40 23.93
N LEU A 309 -21.90 -21.17 24.30
CA LEU A 309 -21.06 -22.18 24.96
C LEU A 309 -21.64 -22.66 26.29
N GLU A 310 -22.23 -21.77 27.08
CA GLU A 310 -22.86 -22.12 28.37
C GLU A 310 -24.10 -23.02 28.21
N THR A 311 -24.70 -23.03 27.02
CA THR A 311 -25.90 -23.83 26.71
C THR A 311 -25.57 -25.23 26.18
N ILE A 312 -24.32 -25.49 25.79
CA ILE A 312 -23.90 -26.78 25.24
C ILE A 312 -23.71 -27.80 26.37
N HIS A 313 -24.53 -28.85 26.38
CA HIS A 313 -24.35 -30.00 27.27
C HIS A 313 -23.34 -30.99 26.66
N THR A 314 -22.13 -31.07 27.22
CA THR A 314 -21.10 -32.01 26.74
C THR A 314 -21.49 -33.46 27.05
N THR A 315 -21.72 -34.28 26.02
CA THR A 315 -21.69 -35.73 26.15
C THR A 315 -20.25 -36.21 25.99
N ASN A 316 -19.85 -37.20 26.79
CA ASN A 316 -18.46 -37.67 26.90
C ASN A 316 -17.98 -38.50 25.68
N GLU A 317 -18.65 -38.39 24.54
CA GLU A 317 -18.50 -39.32 23.41
C GLU A 317 -17.45 -38.90 22.37
N ASN A 318 -16.84 -37.73 22.52
CA ASN A 318 -15.83 -37.27 21.55
C ASN A 318 -14.51 -38.02 21.75
N SER A 319 -14.06 -38.70 20.68
CA SER A 319 -12.74 -39.32 20.58
C SER A 319 -11.64 -38.29 20.87
N GLU A 320 -10.67 -38.67 21.71
CA GLU A 320 -9.51 -37.83 22.02
C GLU A 320 -8.73 -37.42 20.75
N ALA A 321 -8.77 -38.24 19.69
CA ALA A 321 -8.16 -37.91 18.41
C ALA A 321 -8.84 -36.74 17.69
N ASP A 322 -10.17 -36.62 17.80
CA ASP A 322 -10.94 -35.55 17.15
C ASP A 322 -10.78 -34.22 17.90
N LYS A 323 -10.71 -34.29 19.25
CA LYS A 323 -10.35 -33.13 20.08
C LYS A 323 -8.95 -32.64 19.76
N GLU A 324 -7.98 -33.54 19.63
CA GLU A 324 -6.60 -33.21 19.32
C GLU A 324 -6.46 -32.59 17.92
N LYS A 325 -7.19 -33.12 16.93
CA LYS A 325 -7.19 -32.57 15.56
C LYS A 325 -7.77 -31.16 15.52
N LEU A 326 -8.93 -30.95 16.13
CA LEU A 326 -9.59 -29.64 16.19
C LEU A 326 -8.73 -28.62 16.97
N ARG A 327 -8.14 -29.06 18.08
CA ARG A 327 -7.24 -28.23 18.92
C ARG A 327 -5.98 -27.81 18.16
N ASN A 328 -5.38 -28.73 17.40
CA ASN A 328 -4.24 -28.43 16.54
C ASN A 328 -4.60 -27.53 15.36
N GLU A 329 -5.86 -27.48 14.94
CA GLU A 329 -6.31 -26.58 13.88
C GLU A 329 -6.50 -25.15 14.38
N LEU A 330 -7.16 -24.98 15.52
CA LEU A 330 -7.53 -23.67 16.08
C LEU A 330 -6.38 -22.95 16.80
N LEU A 331 -5.46 -23.69 17.43
CA LEU A 331 -4.47 -23.12 18.38
C LEU A 331 -3.01 -23.19 17.88
N LYS A 332 -2.84 -23.33 16.56
CA LYS A 332 -1.55 -23.49 15.85
C LYS A 332 -0.48 -22.43 16.15
N ASN A 333 -0.81 -21.32 16.80
CA ASN A 333 0.08 -20.16 16.93
C ASN A 333 0.11 -19.49 18.32
N GLU A 334 -0.23 -20.19 19.39
CA GLU A 334 -0.22 -19.60 20.74
C GLU A 334 0.93 -20.09 21.64
N LYS A 335 1.34 -19.19 22.55
CA LYS A 335 2.41 -19.40 23.55
C LYS A 335 2.28 -20.73 24.31
N PHE A 336 1.06 -21.24 24.48
CA PHE A 336 0.73 -22.46 25.23
C PHE A 336 0.83 -23.78 24.43
N PHE A 337 1.20 -23.75 23.14
CA PHE A 337 1.32 -24.96 22.31
C PHE A 337 2.72 -25.18 21.74
N ARG A 338 3.71 -24.43 22.24
CA ARG A 338 5.07 -24.42 21.72
C ARG A 338 5.73 -25.81 21.66
N PHE A 339 5.31 -26.73 22.53
CA PHE A 339 5.89 -28.06 22.63
C PHE A 339 4.94 -29.19 22.21
N SER A 340 3.82 -28.90 21.54
CA SER A 340 2.80 -29.90 21.15
C SER A 340 3.35 -31.09 20.35
N ASN A 341 4.39 -30.86 19.55
CA ASN A 341 5.04 -31.86 18.72
C ASN A 341 6.29 -32.48 19.35
N PHE A 342 6.59 -32.16 20.61
CA PHE A 342 7.76 -32.68 21.31
C PHE A 342 7.37 -33.68 22.39
N VAL A 343 8.16 -34.74 22.47
CA VAL A 343 8.05 -35.78 23.49
C VAL A 343 9.30 -35.68 24.35
N PHE A 344 9.13 -35.26 25.60
CA PHE A 344 10.21 -35.11 26.55
C PHE A 344 10.32 -36.32 27.46
N PHE A 345 11.54 -36.73 27.74
CA PHE A 345 11.88 -37.60 28.86
C PHE A 345 12.61 -36.78 29.92
N LEU A 346 12.19 -36.94 31.18
CA LEU A 346 12.81 -36.26 32.33
C LEU A 346 13.80 -37.21 32.98
N ASP A 347 15.08 -36.89 32.92
CA ASP A 347 16.14 -37.72 33.47
C ASP A 347 16.15 -37.69 35.01
N GLU A 348 16.64 -38.78 35.62
CA GLU A 348 16.74 -38.90 37.08
C GLU A 348 17.75 -37.93 37.70
N SER A 349 18.64 -37.33 36.90
CA SER A 349 19.56 -36.27 37.34
C SER A 349 18.86 -35.01 37.82
N ILE A 350 17.60 -34.76 37.41
CA ILE A 350 16.87 -33.54 37.78
C ILE A 350 16.50 -33.56 39.29
N PRO A 351 16.86 -32.52 40.06
CA PRO A 351 16.45 -32.41 41.45
C PRO A 351 14.93 -32.47 41.64
N SER A 352 14.46 -33.16 42.68
CA SER A 352 13.02 -33.36 42.96
C SER A 352 12.20 -32.06 43.02
N THR A 353 12.79 -30.96 43.49
CA THR A 353 12.17 -29.62 43.53
C THR A 353 11.97 -29.03 42.13
N SER A 354 12.93 -29.23 41.24
CA SER A 354 12.88 -28.73 39.85
C SER A 354 12.02 -29.63 38.98
N LEU A 355 11.99 -30.94 39.25
CA LEU A 355 11.24 -31.93 38.47
C LEU A 355 9.75 -31.60 38.36
N GLN A 356 9.10 -31.20 39.47
CA GLN A 356 7.68 -30.85 39.45
C GLN A 356 7.41 -29.57 38.66
N TYR A 357 8.29 -28.59 38.78
CA TYR A 357 8.21 -27.33 38.04
C TYR A 357 8.35 -27.56 36.54
N THR A 358 9.43 -28.23 36.12
CA THR A 358 9.69 -28.61 34.72
C THR A 358 8.52 -29.42 34.14
N ARG A 359 8.01 -30.40 34.90
CA ARG A 359 6.87 -31.23 34.47
C ARG A 359 5.61 -30.40 34.24
N SER A 360 5.33 -29.46 35.13
CA SER A 360 4.14 -28.60 35.05
C SER A 360 4.24 -27.64 33.88
N LEU A 361 5.43 -27.04 33.70
CA LEU A 361 5.69 -26.11 32.63
C LEU A 361 5.56 -26.78 31.26
N LEU A 362 6.22 -27.92 31.06
CA LEU A 362 6.12 -28.69 29.81
C LEU A 362 4.67 -29.05 29.47
N LYS A 363 3.89 -29.53 30.45
CA LYS A 363 2.46 -29.86 30.24
C LYS A 363 1.61 -28.65 29.91
N MET A 364 1.85 -27.51 30.56
CA MET A 364 1.13 -26.26 30.28
C MET A 364 1.35 -25.80 28.84
N HIS A 365 2.52 -26.10 28.28
CA HIS A 365 2.90 -25.78 26.91
C HIS A 365 2.69 -26.94 25.92
N ALA A 366 1.79 -27.87 26.27
CA ALA A 366 1.34 -29.01 25.47
C ALA A 366 2.39 -30.08 25.15
N ALA A 367 3.52 -30.10 25.85
CA ALA A 367 4.51 -31.16 25.68
C ALA A 367 3.97 -32.54 26.10
N LYS A 368 4.33 -33.57 25.33
CA LYS A 368 4.11 -34.97 25.73
C LYS A 368 5.27 -35.42 26.60
N LEU A 369 4.97 -36.12 27.70
CA LEU A 369 6.00 -36.67 28.59
C LEU A 369 6.00 -38.19 28.49
N SER A 370 7.12 -38.76 28.09
CA SER A 370 7.29 -40.21 28.14
C SER A 370 7.79 -40.64 29.52
N ALA A 371 7.28 -41.78 30.00
CA ALA A 371 7.71 -42.40 31.25
C ALA A 371 8.98 -43.26 31.05
N SER A 372 9.29 -43.62 29.81
CA SER A 372 10.45 -44.43 29.44
C SER A 372 11.19 -43.81 28.27
N MET A 373 12.48 -44.05 28.19
CA MET A 373 13.28 -43.65 27.04
C MET A 373 13.00 -44.61 25.88
N ASP A 374 12.21 -44.17 24.91
CA ASP A 374 11.81 -44.93 23.72
C ASP A 374 12.09 -44.16 22.42
N GLU A 375 11.85 -44.80 21.27
CA GLU A 375 12.14 -44.24 19.94
C GLU A 375 11.34 -42.97 19.59
N HIS A 376 10.26 -42.68 20.32
CA HIS A 376 9.41 -41.52 20.11
C HIS A 376 9.86 -40.30 20.90
N VAL A 377 10.82 -40.46 21.83
CA VAL A 377 11.38 -39.36 22.61
C VAL A 377 12.21 -38.45 21.71
N THR A 378 11.85 -37.17 21.68
CA THR A 378 12.57 -36.17 20.87
C THR A 378 13.54 -35.34 21.69
N HIS A 379 13.24 -35.12 22.97
CA HIS A 379 14.06 -34.30 23.87
C HIS A 379 14.28 -34.99 25.22
N VAL A 380 15.47 -34.85 25.78
CA VAL A 380 15.82 -35.35 27.11
C VAL A 380 16.22 -34.17 27.97
N VAL A 381 15.50 -33.97 29.07
CA VAL A 381 15.78 -32.91 30.03
C VAL A 381 16.72 -33.44 31.09
N VAL A 382 17.83 -32.74 31.31
CA VAL A 382 18.84 -33.03 32.33
C VAL A 382 19.10 -31.81 33.20
N ASP A 383 19.69 -32.01 34.38
CA ASP A 383 20.02 -30.91 35.29
C ASP A 383 21.07 -29.95 34.70
N ASN A 384 22.13 -30.50 34.07
CA ASN A 384 23.14 -29.70 33.41
C ASN A 384 23.67 -30.37 32.13
N ARG A 385 23.28 -29.82 30.98
CA ARG A 385 23.68 -30.31 29.64
C ARG A 385 25.19 -30.29 29.36
N ASN A 386 25.98 -29.58 30.18
CA ASN A 386 27.44 -29.50 30.01
C ASN A 386 28.21 -30.64 30.71
N ASN A 387 27.57 -31.39 31.60
CA ASN A 387 28.21 -32.43 32.41
C ASN A 387 27.97 -33.85 31.91
N GLU A 388 27.03 -34.07 30.99
CA GLU A 388 26.65 -35.39 30.51
C GLU A 388 27.44 -35.78 29.23
N PRO A 389 28.03 -36.99 29.16
CA PRO A 389 28.73 -37.45 27.97
C PRO A 389 27.74 -37.62 26.81
N LYS A 390 28.10 -37.08 25.63
CA LYS A 390 27.34 -37.11 24.35
C LYS A 390 27.06 -38.50 23.75
N ASN A 391 27.13 -39.57 24.56
CA ASN A 391 27.01 -40.96 24.13
C ASN A 391 25.67 -41.61 24.54
N LEU A 392 24.66 -40.83 24.95
CA LEU A 392 23.31 -41.35 25.09
C LEU A 392 22.67 -41.44 23.69
N MET A 393 22.68 -42.65 23.13
CA MET A 393 21.91 -43.12 21.96
C MET A 393 22.61 -43.04 20.59
N GLU A 394 23.45 -44.04 20.28
CA GLU A 394 23.72 -44.41 18.89
C GLU A 394 22.41 -44.89 18.22
N GLY A 395 21.92 -44.12 17.25
CA GLY A 395 20.86 -44.55 16.33
C GLY A 395 19.62 -43.64 16.26
N HIS A 396 19.33 -42.85 17.31
CA HIS A 396 18.17 -41.94 17.34
C HIS A 396 18.61 -40.50 17.66
N LYS A 397 18.15 -39.54 16.84
CA LYS A 397 18.59 -38.14 16.90
C LYS A 397 17.81 -37.37 17.99
N VAL A 398 18.13 -37.65 19.24
CA VAL A 398 17.48 -37.04 20.41
C VAL A 398 18.23 -35.77 20.85
N THR A 399 17.49 -34.73 21.26
CA THR A 399 18.08 -33.44 21.68
C THR A 399 18.18 -33.35 23.21
N LEU A 400 19.38 -33.15 23.72
CA LEU A 400 19.62 -32.92 25.15
C LEU A 400 19.37 -31.44 25.51
N VAL A 401 18.52 -31.19 26.50
CA VAL A 401 18.15 -29.84 26.95
C VAL A 401 18.23 -29.71 28.46
N ASP A 402 18.45 -28.49 28.96
CA ASP A 402 18.37 -28.14 30.38
C ASP A 402 17.15 -27.25 30.63
N MET A 403 16.88 -26.94 31.90
CA MET A 403 15.76 -26.07 32.26
C MET A 403 15.87 -24.68 31.62
N ALA A 404 17.08 -24.13 31.52
CA ALA A 404 17.31 -22.82 30.92
C ALA A 404 16.89 -22.77 29.44
N TRP A 405 17.12 -23.85 28.68
CA TRP A 405 16.65 -23.95 27.31
C TRP A 405 15.11 -23.95 27.22
N ILE A 406 14.43 -24.61 28.15
CA ILE A 406 12.96 -24.65 28.18
C ILE A 406 12.40 -23.26 28.48
N GLU A 407 12.98 -22.55 29.44
CA GLU A 407 12.56 -21.18 29.79
C GLU A 407 12.84 -20.19 28.66
N ASP A 408 14.00 -20.27 28.02
CA ASP A 408 14.35 -19.45 26.86
C ASP A 408 13.39 -19.70 25.67
N ALA A 409 13.07 -20.96 25.40
CA ALA A 409 12.09 -21.32 24.36
C ALA A 409 10.67 -20.80 24.66
N LEU A 410 10.36 -20.57 25.94
CA LEU A 410 9.08 -20.02 26.38
C LEU A 410 9.10 -18.50 26.63
N GLU A 411 10.27 -17.85 26.46
CA GLU A 411 10.49 -16.44 26.77
C GLU A 411 10.16 -16.07 28.24
N LEU A 412 10.51 -16.96 29.18
CA LEU A 412 10.25 -16.81 30.63
C LEU A 412 11.41 -16.18 31.41
#